data_AF-A0A257W926-F1
#
_entry.id   AF-A0A257W926-F1
#
_cell.length_a   1.000
_cell.length_b   1.000
_cell.length_c   1.000
_cell.angle_alpha   90.00
_cell.angle_beta   90.00
_cell.angle_gamma   90.00
#
_symmetry.space_group_name_H-M   'P 1'
#
loop_
_entity.id
_entity.type
_entity.pdbx_description
1 polymer ?
#
loop_
_entity_poly.entity_id
_entity_poly.type
_entity_poly.pdbx_seq_one_letter_code
_entity_poly.pdbx_strand_id
1 'polypeptide(L)'
;RNVLESNGLRIGQAGANPPPSLQKLLGLTGELVDPADQERQLMRGRRLGLRSGQETEVQSLDVVQDTTVRYLIGGKQDLAEYLQARPVLQVRPVRVQDGWVRVEVAPEIHHGQARLRHTATDEGWAFRGGQQCDARHALKFHMMLNTGEFAVISGNVEQPESAGYRMFCYEVDGRLTQRLLVLRLADSGRSDVEAALK
;
A
#
# COMPACT_ATOMS: atom_id res chain seq x y z
N ARG A 1 -22.65 5.11 -2.39
CA ARG A 1 -21.52 5.08 -1.43
C ARG A 1 -20.36 4.37 -2.11
N ASN A 2 -19.13 4.92 -2.04
CA ASN A 2 -17.96 4.32 -2.69
C ASN A 2 -17.65 2.95 -2.07
N VAL A 3 -17.29 1.95 -2.89
CA VAL A 3 -16.98 0.58 -2.42
C VAL A 3 -15.77 0.58 -1.48
N LEU A 4 -14.76 1.42 -1.72
CA LEU A 4 -13.56 1.51 -0.89
C LEU A 4 -13.90 1.99 0.52
N GLU A 5 -14.70 3.07 0.62
CA GLU A 5 -15.11 3.64 1.91
C GLU A 5 -16.05 2.72 2.70
N SER A 6 -16.88 1.96 1.99
CA SER A 6 -17.77 0.94 2.58
C SER A 6 -16.99 -0.24 3.16
N ASN A 7 -15.76 -0.43 2.67
CA ASN A 7 -14.80 -1.43 3.15
C ASN A 7 -13.70 -0.78 4.01
N GLY A 8 -13.93 0.43 4.53
CA GLY A 8 -13.05 1.11 5.46
C GLY A 8 -11.73 1.62 4.88
N LEU A 9 -11.48 1.52 3.57
CA LEU A 9 -10.28 2.07 2.94
C LEU A 9 -10.41 3.59 2.77
N ARG A 10 -9.36 4.32 3.16
CA ARG A 10 -9.24 5.77 3.04
C ARG A 10 -8.05 6.11 2.16
N ILE A 11 -8.30 6.90 1.12
CA ILE A 11 -7.31 7.24 0.10
C ILE A 11 -7.38 8.74 -0.11
N GLY A 12 -6.21 9.38 -0.09
CA GLY A 12 -6.04 10.80 -0.34
C GLY A 12 -4.84 11.06 -1.24
N GLN A 13 -4.86 12.21 -1.89
CA GLN A 13 -3.73 12.72 -2.68
C GLN A 13 -3.33 14.08 -2.13
N ALA A 14 -2.03 14.33 -2.07
CA ALA A 14 -1.48 15.64 -1.74
C ALA A 14 -0.49 16.08 -2.82
N GLY A 15 -0.45 17.37 -3.10
CA GLY A 15 0.51 17.95 -4.04
C GLY A 15 1.95 17.85 -3.53
N ALA A 16 2.90 18.34 -4.34
CA ALA A 16 4.33 18.30 -4.01
C ALA A 16 4.71 18.99 -2.69
N ASN A 17 3.87 19.92 -2.22
CA ASN A 17 3.94 20.54 -0.91
C ASN A 17 2.77 20.04 -0.06
N PRO A 18 2.93 18.93 0.70
CA PRO A 18 1.83 18.36 1.48
C PRO A 18 1.48 19.23 2.69
N PRO A 19 0.32 19.04 3.33
CA PRO A 19 -0.05 19.78 4.54
C PRO A 19 0.98 19.65 5.66
N PRO A 20 1.13 20.65 6.56
CA PRO A 20 2.14 20.64 7.62
C PRO A 20 2.09 19.39 8.53
N SER A 21 0.90 18.88 8.81
CA SER A 21 0.72 17.64 9.58
C SER A 21 1.35 16.43 8.89
N LEU A 22 1.19 16.32 7.57
CA LEU A 22 1.82 15.26 6.78
C LEU A 22 3.34 15.48 6.65
N GLN A 23 3.80 16.74 6.51
CA GLN A 23 5.23 17.04 6.51
C GLN A 23 5.91 16.62 7.82
N LYS A 24 5.28 16.90 8.97
CA LYS A 24 5.76 16.51 10.29
C LYS A 24 5.81 15.00 10.46
N LEU A 25 4.75 14.29 10.06
CA LEU A 25 4.71 12.81 10.06
C LEU A 25 5.82 12.20 9.18
N LEU A 26 6.14 12.84 8.06
CA LEU A 26 7.18 12.39 7.15
C LEU A 26 8.60 12.82 7.56
N GLY A 27 8.76 13.58 8.64
CA GLY A 27 10.05 14.14 9.06
C GLY A 27 10.64 15.14 8.05
N LEU A 28 9.81 15.80 7.24
CA LEU A 28 10.24 16.79 6.25
C LEU A 28 10.51 18.16 6.86
N THR A 29 9.98 18.41 8.06
CA THR A 29 10.24 19.61 8.86
C THR A 29 11.45 19.36 9.76
N GLY A 30 12.49 20.20 9.67
CA GLY A 30 13.71 20.12 10.50
C GLY A 30 13.52 20.51 11.97
N GLU A 31 12.32 20.35 12.53
CA GLU A 31 12.08 20.54 13.95
C GLU A 31 12.80 19.43 14.73
N LEU A 32 13.59 19.82 15.73
CA LEU A 32 14.31 18.92 16.62
C LEU A 32 13.29 18.00 17.32
N VAL A 33 13.21 16.76 16.85
CA VAL A 33 12.45 15.69 17.50
C VAL A 33 13.12 15.38 18.84
N ASP A 34 12.36 15.45 19.93
CA ASP A 34 12.81 15.11 21.27
C ASP A 34 13.51 13.72 21.24
N PRO A 35 14.67 13.50 21.87
CA PRO A 35 15.33 12.20 21.90
C PRO A 35 14.43 11.05 22.39
N ALA A 36 13.39 11.32 23.20
CA ALA A 36 12.38 10.32 23.54
C ALA A 36 11.43 9.94 22.37
N ASP A 37 11.28 10.82 21.39
CA ASP A 37 10.55 10.57 20.14
C ASP A 37 11.46 10.02 19.02
N GLN A 38 12.78 9.96 19.20
CA GLN A 38 13.70 9.31 18.25
C GLN A 38 13.53 7.79 18.20
N GLU A 39 13.17 7.13 19.31
CA GLU A 39 12.78 5.71 19.29
C GLU A 39 11.46 5.49 18.52
N ARG A 40 10.62 6.53 18.42
CA ARG A 40 9.41 6.57 17.59
C ARG A 40 9.67 7.06 16.18
N GLN A 41 10.87 6.84 15.63
CA GLN A 41 11.11 7.03 14.20
C GLN A 41 10.34 5.93 13.40
N LEU A 42 9.02 6.11 13.38
CA LEU A 42 7.93 5.23 12.90
C LEU A 42 7.86 5.16 11.36
N MET A 43 8.90 5.63 10.67
CA MET A 43 8.97 5.73 9.23
C MET A 43 9.94 4.67 8.70
N ARG A 44 9.43 3.48 8.37
CA ARG A 44 10.15 2.52 7.51
C ARG A 44 10.01 2.94 6.05
N GLY A 45 10.69 4.01 5.67
CA GLY A 45 10.74 4.50 4.30
C GLY A 45 11.77 3.72 3.46
N ARG A 46 11.39 3.31 2.25
CA ARG A 46 12.33 2.79 1.24
C ARG A 46 12.07 3.46 -0.10
N ARG A 47 13.13 3.73 -0.87
CA ARG A 47 13.02 4.18 -2.26
C ARG A 47 13.05 2.95 -3.17
N LEU A 48 12.12 2.87 -4.10
CA LEU A 48 12.03 1.80 -5.08
C LEU A 48 12.14 2.39 -6.48
N GLY A 49 13.10 1.92 -7.27
CA GLY A 49 13.15 2.16 -8.70
C GLY A 49 12.35 1.07 -9.41
N LEU A 50 11.15 1.41 -9.89
CA LEU A 50 10.26 0.47 -10.57
C LEU A 50 10.16 0.85 -12.05
N ARG A 51 10.19 -0.15 -12.94
CA ARG A 51 9.86 0.06 -14.35
C ARG A 51 8.36 0.30 -14.50
N SER A 52 7.96 1.00 -15.56
CA SER A 52 6.54 1.12 -15.90
C SER A 52 5.91 -0.27 -16.06
N GLY A 53 4.81 -0.50 -15.37
CA GLY A 53 4.09 -1.77 -15.34
C GLY A 53 4.67 -2.82 -14.39
N GLN A 54 5.82 -2.58 -13.72
CA GLN A 54 6.41 -3.53 -12.78
C GLN A 54 5.68 -3.49 -11.44
N GLU A 55 5.21 -4.64 -10.96
CA GLU A 55 4.54 -4.77 -9.68
C GLU A 55 5.53 -4.83 -8.50
N THR A 56 5.13 -4.28 -7.36
CA THR A 56 5.84 -4.43 -6.09
C THR A 56 4.88 -4.65 -4.94
N GLU A 57 5.30 -5.45 -3.96
CA GLU A 57 4.54 -5.72 -2.75
C GLU A 57 4.89 -4.72 -1.64
N VAL A 58 3.87 -4.07 -1.07
CA VAL A 58 3.99 -3.26 0.14
C VAL A 58 3.16 -3.88 1.25
N GLN A 59 3.82 -4.53 2.21
CA GLN A 59 3.16 -5.07 3.40
C GLN A 59 2.73 -3.92 4.31
N SER A 60 1.44 -3.85 4.64
CA SER A 60 0.90 -2.75 5.45
C SER A 60 0.98 -3.02 6.94
N LEU A 61 0.78 -4.25 7.41
CA LEU A 61 0.93 -4.67 8.82
C LEU A 61 1.73 -5.97 8.92
N ASP A 62 2.25 -6.25 10.11
CA ASP A 62 2.86 -7.56 10.41
C ASP A 62 1.82 -8.69 10.36
N VAL A 63 2.29 -9.94 10.38
CA VAL A 63 1.41 -11.11 10.28
C VAL A 63 0.46 -11.18 11.47
N VAL A 64 -0.84 -11.27 11.18
CA VAL A 64 -1.92 -11.45 12.16
C VAL A 64 -2.29 -12.92 12.21
N GLN A 65 -2.26 -13.54 13.40
CA GLN A 65 -2.45 -14.98 13.53
C GLN A 65 -3.85 -15.46 13.11
N ASP A 66 -4.87 -14.71 13.50
CA ASP A 66 -6.26 -14.98 13.17
C ASP A 66 -6.99 -13.64 12.97
N THR A 67 -7.75 -13.54 11.88
CA THR A 67 -8.54 -12.34 11.62
C THR A 67 -9.76 -12.63 10.75
N THR A 68 -10.88 -12.00 11.12
CA THR A 68 -12.08 -11.92 10.28
C THR A 68 -12.14 -10.56 9.60
N VAL A 69 -12.34 -10.58 8.28
CA VAL A 69 -12.52 -9.39 7.46
C VAL A 69 -13.90 -9.41 6.82
N ARG A 70 -14.61 -8.30 6.99
CA ARG A 70 -15.90 -8.03 6.38
C ARG A 70 -15.71 -7.24 5.09
N TYR A 71 -16.27 -7.79 4.01
CA TYR A 71 -16.37 -7.13 2.73
C TYR A 71 -17.81 -6.70 2.45
N LEU A 72 -18.00 -5.48 1.94
CA LEU A 72 -19.28 -4.99 1.42
C LEU A 72 -19.12 -4.68 -0.07
N ILE A 73 -19.48 -5.62 -0.94
CA ILE A 73 -19.26 -5.55 -2.39
C ILE A 73 -20.59 -5.78 -3.11
N GLY A 74 -20.97 -4.87 -4.01
CA GLY A 74 -22.22 -4.99 -4.77
C GLY A 74 -23.48 -5.06 -3.89
N GLY A 75 -23.45 -4.42 -2.72
CA GLY A 75 -24.54 -4.45 -1.73
C GLY A 75 -24.63 -5.75 -0.92
N LYS A 76 -23.73 -6.72 -1.15
CA LYS A 76 -23.65 -7.97 -0.38
C LYS A 76 -22.54 -7.90 0.65
N GLN A 77 -22.83 -8.42 1.83
CA GLN A 77 -21.84 -8.63 2.88
C GLN A 77 -21.25 -10.02 2.77
N ASP A 78 -19.93 -10.11 2.84
CA ASP A 78 -19.15 -11.34 2.91
C ASP A 78 -18.21 -11.26 4.13
N LEU A 79 -18.07 -12.36 4.87
CA LEU A 79 -17.16 -12.47 6.01
C LEU A 79 -16.14 -13.55 5.67
N ALA A 80 -14.87 -13.18 5.64
CA ALA A 80 -13.77 -14.08 5.36
C ALA A 80 -12.86 -14.20 6.59
N GLU A 81 -12.54 -15.43 6.96
CA GLU A 81 -11.62 -15.76 8.05
C GLU A 81 -10.25 -16.12 7.47
N TYR A 82 -9.19 -15.59 8.07
CA TYR A 82 -7.83 -15.82 7.63
C TYR A 82 -6.93 -16.18 8.79
N LEU A 83 -6.21 -17.29 8.63
CA LEU A 83 -5.12 -17.68 9.51
C LEU A 83 -3.79 -17.19 8.95
N GLN A 84 -2.89 -16.71 9.81
CA GLN A 84 -1.59 -16.18 9.42
C GLN A 84 -1.69 -15.11 8.32
N ALA A 85 -2.64 -14.20 8.49
CA ALA A 85 -2.98 -13.15 7.55
C ALA A 85 -1.87 -12.10 7.47
N ARG A 86 -1.48 -11.76 6.24
CA ARG A 86 -0.51 -10.71 5.92
C ARG A 86 -1.22 -9.70 5.00
N PRO A 87 -1.58 -8.54 5.55
CA PRO A 87 -2.11 -7.42 4.77
C PRO A 87 -1.07 -6.84 3.81
N VAL A 88 -1.43 -6.79 2.53
CA VAL A 88 -0.53 -6.43 1.43
C VAL A 88 -1.22 -5.46 0.46
N LEU A 89 -0.47 -4.49 -0.05
CA LEU A 89 -0.85 -3.71 -1.22
C LEU A 89 0.08 -4.08 -2.38
N GLN A 90 -0.47 -4.62 -3.46
CA GLN A 90 0.24 -4.70 -4.73
C GLN A 90 0.19 -3.34 -5.39
N VAL A 91 1.35 -2.78 -5.69
CA VAL A 91 1.49 -1.45 -6.31
C VAL A 91 2.11 -1.61 -7.68
N ARG A 92 1.45 -1.04 -8.70
CA ARG A 92 1.90 -1.05 -10.09
C ARG A 92 1.89 0.37 -10.66
N PRO A 93 3.05 1.03 -10.78
CA PRO A 93 3.14 2.31 -11.47
C PRO A 93 3.10 2.09 -12.98
N VAL A 94 2.24 2.83 -13.69
CA VAL A 94 2.17 2.86 -15.15
C VAL A 94 2.42 4.30 -15.58
N ARG A 95 3.53 4.53 -16.28
CA ARG A 95 3.81 5.84 -16.88
C ARG A 95 2.73 6.17 -17.89
N VAL A 96 2.18 7.37 -17.80
CA VAL A 96 1.17 7.88 -18.74
C VAL A 96 1.80 8.90 -19.69
N GLN A 97 2.53 9.86 -19.15
CA GLN A 97 3.30 10.87 -19.89
C GLN A 97 4.45 11.38 -19.00
N ASP A 98 5.21 12.37 -19.45
CA ASP A 98 6.30 12.92 -18.64
C ASP A 98 5.79 13.57 -17.35
N GLY A 99 6.41 13.19 -16.23
CA GLY A 99 6.02 13.59 -14.88
C GLY A 99 4.82 12.84 -14.32
N TRP A 100 3.98 12.22 -15.16
CA TRP A 100 2.71 11.64 -14.74
C TRP A 100 2.73 10.10 -14.73
N VAL A 101 2.40 9.54 -13.57
CA VAL A 101 2.28 8.10 -13.37
C VAL A 101 0.89 7.78 -12.82
N ARG A 102 0.22 6.82 -13.45
CA ARG A 102 -0.95 6.15 -12.89
C ARG A 102 -0.47 5.05 -11.95
N VAL A 103 -0.71 5.21 -10.66
CA VAL A 103 -0.40 4.16 -9.68
C VAL A 103 -1.63 3.31 -9.49
N GLU A 104 -1.58 2.07 -9.94
CA GLU A 104 -2.62 1.06 -9.66
C GLU A 104 -2.29 0.37 -8.34
N VAL A 105 -3.30 0.19 -7.48
CA VAL A 105 -3.15 -0.45 -6.18
C VAL A 105 -4.22 -1.53 -6.02
N ALA A 106 -3.79 -2.73 -5.64
CA ALA A 106 -4.67 -3.83 -5.27
C ALA A 106 -4.43 -4.23 -3.80
N PRO A 107 -5.41 -4.01 -2.92
CA PRO A 107 -5.38 -4.56 -1.57
C PRO A 107 -5.59 -6.07 -1.58
N GLU A 108 -4.70 -6.80 -0.91
CA GLU A 108 -4.67 -8.26 -0.85
C GLU A 108 -4.46 -8.74 0.58
N ILE A 109 -5.05 -9.88 0.93
CA ILE A 109 -4.73 -10.60 2.15
C ILE A 109 -4.05 -11.90 1.76
N HIS A 110 -2.75 -11.98 2.05
CA HIS A 110 -2.01 -13.23 1.95
C HIS A 110 -2.25 -14.04 3.23
N HIS A 111 -2.50 -15.34 3.16
CA HIS A 111 -2.84 -16.12 4.34
C HIS A 111 -2.41 -17.60 4.23
N GLY A 112 -2.40 -18.26 5.39
CA GLY A 112 -1.96 -19.63 5.58
C GLY A 112 -0.44 -19.79 5.53
N GLN A 113 0.01 -21.03 5.65
CA GLN A 113 1.44 -21.35 5.60
C GLN A 113 2.02 -21.05 4.21
N ALA A 114 3.20 -20.44 4.18
CA ALA A 114 3.97 -20.31 2.95
C ALA A 114 4.32 -21.72 2.43
N ARG A 115 3.86 -22.06 1.24
CA ARG A 115 4.17 -23.34 0.58
C ARG A 115 5.01 -23.05 -0.67
N LEU A 116 6.03 -23.87 -0.90
CA LEU A 116 6.75 -23.87 -2.18
C LEU A 116 5.80 -24.42 -3.24
N ARG A 117 5.48 -23.62 -4.25
CA ARG A 117 4.68 -24.04 -5.42
C ARG A 117 5.56 -24.09 -6.66
N HIS A 118 5.36 -25.12 -7.46
CA HIS A 118 5.96 -25.23 -8.78
C HIS A 118 5.34 -24.16 -9.69
N THR A 119 6.16 -23.26 -10.23
CA THR A 119 5.75 -22.28 -11.23
C THR A 119 6.61 -22.48 -12.46
N ALA A 120 5.98 -22.55 -13.64
CA ALA A 120 6.71 -22.57 -14.90
C ALA A 120 7.35 -21.19 -15.12
N THR A 121 8.65 -21.17 -15.40
CA THR A 121 9.40 -20.00 -15.86
C THR A 121 9.94 -20.29 -17.26
N ASP A 122 10.38 -19.23 -17.96
CA ASP A 122 10.95 -19.34 -19.32
C ASP A 122 12.21 -20.24 -19.39
N GLU A 123 12.81 -20.57 -18.24
CA GLU A 123 14.01 -21.41 -18.11
C GLU A 123 13.74 -22.77 -17.41
N GLY A 124 12.49 -23.11 -17.06
CA GLY A 124 12.15 -24.40 -16.45
C GLY A 124 11.18 -24.33 -15.27
N TRP A 125 11.28 -25.28 -14.32
CA TRP A 125 10.48 -25.29 -13.10
C TRP A 125 11.18 -24.49 -12.00
N ALA A 126 10.56 -23.40 -11.54
CA ALA A 126 11.02 -22.67 -10.35
C ALA A 126 10.11 -22.97 -9.15
N PHE A 127 10.73 -23.22 -8.00
CA PHE A 127 10.00 -23.20 -6.72
C PHE A 127 9.81 -21.74 -6.29
N ARG A 128 8.57 -21.24 -6.37
CA ARG A 128 8.22 -19.95 -5.78
C ARG A 128 7.50 -20.22 -4.47
N GLY A 129 8.08 -19.77 -3.35
CA GLY A 129 7.39 -19.74 -2.07
C GLY A 129 6.21 -18.76 -2.16
N GLY A 130 5.02 -19.19 -1.72
CA GLY A 130 3.84 -18.33 -1.74
C GLY A 130 2.82 -18.73 -0.68
N GLN A 131 2.12 -17.73 -0.15
CA GLN A 131 0.91 -17.94 0.66
C GLN A 131 -0.31 -17.99 -0.26
N GLN A 132 -1.47 -18.42 0.27
CA GLN A 132 -2.73 -18.18 -0.44
C GLN A 132 -2.97 -16.67 -0.50
N CYS A 133 -3.55 -16.17 -1.57
CA CYS A 133 -3.84 -14.76 -1.74
C CYS A 133 -5.32 -14.58 -2.04
N ASP A 134 -5.98 -13.80 -1.20
CA ASP A 134 -7.32 -13.31 -1.47
C ASP A 134 -7.24 -11.88 -2.01
N ALA A 135 -7.35 -11.76 -3.33
CA ALA A 135 -7.37 -10.49 -4.04
C ALA A 135 -8.83 -10.10 -4.36
N ARG A 136 -9.39 -9.18 -3.57
CA ARG A 136 -10.73 -8.64 -3.84
C ARG A 136 -10.66 -7.57 -4.92
N HIS A 137 -10.85 -7.99 -6.17
CA HIS A 137 -10.77 -7.11 -7.35
C HIS A 137 -11.62 -5.83 -7.25
N ALA A 138 -12.77 -5.88 -6.56
CA ALA A 138 -13.63 -4.72 -6.34
C ALA A 138 -13.01 -3.62 -5.46
N LEU A 139 -11.93 -3.93 -4.73
CA LEU A 139 -11.18 -2.98 -3.90
C LEU A 139 -9.96 -2.41 -4.62
N LYS A 140 -9.71 -2.78 -5.88
CA LYS A 140 -8.64 -2.18 -6.68
C LYS A 140 -8.98 -0.73 -6.96
N PHE A 141 -7.97 0.13 -6.89
CA PHE A 141 -8.10 1.54 -7.21
C PHE A 141 -6.86 2.04 -7.92
N HIS A 142 -6.94 3.25 -8.49
CA HIS A 142 -5.79 3.92 -9.04
C HIS A 142 -5.83 5.40 -8.70
N MET A 143 -4.68 6.05 -8.86
CA MET A 143 -4.50 7.48 -8.70
C MET A 143 -3.48 7.99 -9.69
N MET A 144 -3.64 9.24 -10.11
CA MET A 144 -2.70 9.92 -10.98
C MET A 144 -1.78 10.75 -10.10
N LEU A 145 -0.48 10.47 -10.11
CA LEU A 145 0.52 11.26 -9.40
C LEU A 145 1.42 11.97 -10.40
N ASN A 146 1.66 13.26 -10.18
CA ASN A 146 2.75 13.99 -10.79
C ASN A 146 4.03 13.89 -9.93
N THR A 147 5.19 14.17 -10.52
CA THR A 147 6.47 14.20 -9.81
C THR A 147 6.38 15.12 -8.59
N GLY A 148 6.77 14.58 -7.45
CA GLY A 148 6.70 15.24 -6.14
C GLY A 148 5.41 14.97 -5.39
N GLU A 149 4.30 14.60 -6.04
CA GLU A 149 3.01 14.37 -5.39
C GLU A 149 2.99 13.09 -4.55
N PHE A 150 2.03 13.06 -3.62
CA PHE A 150 1.87 12.04 -2.62
C PHE A 150 0.51 11.35 -2.74
N ALA A 151 0.54 10.03 -2.63
CA ALA A 151 -0.59 9.22 -2.23
C ALA A 151 -0.56 8.97 -0.74
N VAL A 152 -1.72 8.99 -0.11
CA VAL A 152 -1.89 8.67 1.30
C VAL A 152 -2.99 7.61 1.41
N ILE A 153 -2.66 6.46 2.00
CA ILE A 153 -3.58 5.32 2.12
C ILE A 153 -3.63 4.88 3.58
N SER A 154 -4.85 4.66 4.09
CA SER A 154 -5.08 4.17 5.46
C SER A 154 -6.45 3.47 5.59
N GLY A 155 -6.79 3.07 6.82
CA GLY A 155 -8.05 2.46 7.22
C GLY A 155 -8.96 3.40 8.01
N ASN A 156 -10.23 3.02 8.17
CA ASN A 156 -11.17 3.70 9.05
C ASN A 156 -11.25 2.97 10.41
N VAL A 157 -10.81 3.64 11.47
CA VAL A 157 -10.83 3.10 12.84
C VAL A 157 -12.25 2.84 13.36
N GLU A 158 -13.25 3.53 12.84
CA GLU A 158 -14.66 3.39 13.27
C GLU A 158 -15.39 2.22 12.61
N GLN A 159 -14.73 1.50 11.69
CA GLN A 159 -15.30 0.34 11.01
C GLN A 159 -14.50 -0.91 11.37
N PRO A 160 -14.62 -1.41 12.62
CA PRO A 160 -14.00 -2.67 13.00
C PRO A 160 -14.44 -3.77 12.02
N GLU A 161 -13.55 -4.73 11.80
CA GLU A 161 -13.70 -5.83 10.83
C GLU A 161 -13.63 -5.45 9.35
N SER A 162 -13.71 -4.17 8.97
CA SER A 162 -13.56 -3.78 7.56
C SER A 162 -12.16 -4.11 7.03
N ALA A 163 -12.05 -4.31 5.71
CA ALA A 163 -10.75 -4.52 5.06
C ALA A 163 -9.75 -3.40 5.41
N GLY A 164 -10.16 -2.14 5.31
CA GLY A 164 -9.28 -1.01 5.67
C GLY A 164 -8.85 -1.02 7.13
N TYR A 165 -9.74 -1.35 8.07
CA TYR A 165 -9.36 -1.53 9.48
C TYR A 165 -8.30 -2.63 9.62
N ARG A 166 -8.56 -3.82 9.07
CA ARG A 166 -7.67 -4.98 9.19
C ARG A 166 -6.32 -4.81 8.48
N MET A 167 -6.23 -3.89 7.53
CA MET A 167 -4.99 -3.61 6.80
C MET A 167 -4.18 -2.45 7.36
N PHE A 168 -4.73 -1.60 8.22
CA PHE A 168 -4.04 -0.39 8.69
C PHE A 168 -4.17 -0.11 10.18
N CYS A 169 -5.04 -0.82 10.91
CA CYS A 169 -5.23 -0.62 12.34
C CYS A 169 -4.74 -1.85 13.11
N TYR A 170 -4.01 -1.62 14.19
CA TYR A 170 -3.44 -2.66 15.05
C TYR A 170 -3.34 -2.15 16.48
N GLU A 171 -3.35 -3.06 17.45
CA GLU A 171 -3.16 -2.70 18.86
C GLU A 171 -1.71 -2.92 19.27
N VAL A 172 -1.16 -1.97 20.01
CA VAL A 172 0.14 -2.07 20.68
C VAL A 172 -0.05 -1.61 22.11
N ASP A 173 0.33 -2.44 23.08
CA ASP A 173 0.21 -2.13 24.52
C ASP A 173 -1.19 -1.63 24.92
N GLY A 174 -2.23 -2.25 24.37
CA GLY A 174 -3.63 -1.89 24.62
C GLY A 174 -4.11 -0.59 23.99
N ARG A 175 -3.30 0.03 23.12
CA ARG A 175 -3.66 1.25 22.37
C ARG A 175 -3.88 0.93 20.90
N LEU A 176 -5.06 1.31 20.39
CA LEU A 176 -5.35 1.25 18.97
C LEU A 176 -4.45 2.25 18.22
N THR A 177 -3.66 1.72 17.30
CA THR A 177 -2.75 2.46 16.44
C THR A 177 -3.20 2.33 15.00
N GLN A 178 -3.21 3.45 14.27
CA GLN A 178 -3.50 3.51 12.85
C GLN A 178 -2.22 3.81 12.07
N ARG A 179 -1.94 3.00 11.06
CA ARG A 179 -0.81 3.16 10.15
C ARG A 179 -1.23 3.96 8.91
N LEU A 180 -0.30 4.79 8.45
CA LEU A 180 -0.42 5.54 7.21
C LEU A 180 0.62 5.00 6.22
N LEU A 181 0.17 4.58 5.02
CA LEU A 181 1.08 4.36 3.90
C LEU A 181 1.13 5.63 3.06
N VAL A 182 2.34 6.13 2.84
CA VAL A 182 2.58 7.29 1.98
C VAL A 182 3.45 6.86 0.81
N LEU A 183 2.95 7.07 -0.41
CA LEU A 183 3.73 6.87 -1.64
C LEU A 183 4.03 8.25 -2.22
N ARG A 184 5.30 8.53 -2.51
CA ARG A 184 5.71 9.77 -3.19
C ARG A 184 6.30 9.41 -4.54
N LEU A 185 5.82 10.03 -5.61
CA LEU A 185 6.49 9.93 -6.90
C LEU A 185 7.74 10.81 -6.86
N ALA A 186 8.92 10.21 -6.75
CA ALA A 186 10.18 10.96 -6.67
C ALA A 186 10.65 11.46 -8.05
N ASP A 187 10.55 10.60 -9.05
CA ASP A 187 10.89 10.86 -10.44
C ASP A 187 10.15 9.84 -11.31
N SER A 188 9.65 10.26 -12.48
CA SER A 188 9.10 9.36 -13.48
C SER A 188 10.18 8.82 -14.43
N GLY A 189 11.37 9.43 -14.46
CA GLY A 189 12.39 9.38 -15.50
C GLY A 189 12.13 10.41 -16.60
N ARG A 190 13.14 10.82 -17.36
CA ARG A 190 12.97 11.57 -18.62
C ARG A 190 12.86 10.62 -19.81
N SER A 191 12.05 10.97 -20.81
CA SER A 191 12.11 10.36 -22.13
C SER A 191 13.20 11.03 -22.97
N ASP A 192 14.48 10.74 -22.71
CA ASP A 192 15.58 11.28 -23.52
C ASP A 192 15.71 10.54 -24.86
N VAL A 193 14.61 10.40 -25.61
CA VAL A 193 14.63 9.81 -26.97
C VAL A 193 14.83 10.90 -28.05
N GLU A 194 14.78 12.19 -27.71
CA GLU A 194 15.07 13.28 -28.66
C GLU A 194 16.50 13.84 -28.60
N ALA A 195 17.36 13.38 -27.68
CA ALA A 195 18.71 13.94 -27.49
C ALA A 195 19.83 13.21 -28.26
N ALA A 196 19.52 12.15 -29.02
CA ALA A 196 20.52 11.32 -29.72
C ALA A 196 20.48 11.40 -31.26
N LEU A 197 19.81 12.40 -31.84
CA LEU A 197 19.73 12.59 -33.30
C LEU A 197 20.02 14.03 -33.77
N LYS A 198 20.99 14.71 -33.16
CA LYS A 198 21.63 15.89 -33.77
C LYS A 198 23.15 15.78 -33.72
#